data_AF-A0A2V5W9S4-F1
#
_entry.id   AF-A0A2V5W9S4-F1
#
_cell.length_a   1.000
_cell.length_b   1.000
_cell.length_c   1.000
_cell.angle_alpha   90.00
_cell.angle_beta   90.00
_cell.angle_gamma   90.00
#
_symmetry.space_group_name_H-M   'P 1'
#
loop_
_entity.id
_entity.type
_entity.pdbx_description
1 polymer ?
#
loop_
_entity_poly.entity_id
_entity_poly.type
_entity_poly.pdbx_seq_one_letter_code
_entity_poly.pdbx_strand_id
1 'polypeptide(L)' 'RTFGHALEDANGASGKGELPVPGTFLINPKGTIRLAHVDVDYTRRLDPDDVIAALKKVNGVEAGRMNDETGK' A
#
# COMPACT_ATOMS: atom_id res chain seq x y z
N ARG A 1 2.39 -28.49 17.17
CA ARG A 1 1.78 -27.15 17.04
C ARG A 1 1.21 -27.08 15.64
N THR A 2 -0.11 -27.13 15.49
CA THR A 2 -0.74 -27.15 14.16
C THR A 2 -1.07 -25.72 13.76
N PHE A 3 -0.56 -25.28 12.61
CA PHE A 3 -0.99 -24.06 11.94
C PHE A 3 -2.01 -24.45 10.86
N GLY A 4 -3.05 -23.63 10.70
CA GLY A 4 -4.11 -23.83 9.72
C GLY A 4 -5.47 -23.46 10.31
N HIS A 5 -6.00 -22.31 9.91
CA HIS A 5 -7.43 -22.00 10.09
C HIS A 5 -8.13 -22.45 8.80
N ALA A 6 -9.25 -23.17 8.92
CA ALA A 6 -10.05 -23.54 7.77
C ALA A 6 -10.56 -22.26 7.08
N LEU A 7 -10.16 -22.03 5.83
CA LEU A 7 -10.53 -20.83 5.08
C LEU A 7 -12.04 -20.80 4.79
N GLU A 8 -12.62 -21.99 4.68
CA GLU A 8 -14.04 -22.24 4.47
C GLU A 8 -14.88 -21.65 5.61
N ASP A 9 -14.38 -21.72 6.85
CA ASP A 9 -15.03 -21.18 8.04
C ASP A 9 -14.87 -19.66 8.17
N ALA A 10 -13.78 -19.10 7.62
CA ALA A 10 -13.44 -17.68 7.71
C ALA A 10 -14.03 -16.81 6.58
N ASN A 11 -14.23 -17.39 5.39
CA ASN A 11 -14.62 -16.68 4.17
C ASN A 11 -16.15 -16.62 3.94
N GLY A 12 -16.96 -16.99 4.94
CA GLY A 12 -18.43 -16.86 4.92
C GLY A 12 -19.16 -18.00 4.19
N ALA A 13 -20.48 -17.91 4.09
CA ALA A 13 -21.39 -19.01 3.72
C ALA A 13 -21.13 -19.70 2.35
N SER A 14 -20.36 -19.07 1.46
CA SER A 14 -19.95 -19.67 0.19
C SER A 14 -18.77 -20.63 0.31
N GLY A 15 -18.09 -20.67 1.47
CA GLY A 15 -17.03 -21.64 1.79
C GLY A 15 -15.86 -21.64 0.82
N LYS A 16 -15.62 -20.53 0.10
CA LYS A 16 -14.59 -20.46 -0.92
C LYS A 16 -13.21 -20.43 -0.26
N GLY A 17 -12.35 -21.38 -0.60
CA GLY A 17 -10.92 -21.38 -0.27
C GLY A 17 -10.11 -20.31 -1.01
N GLU A 18 -10.75 -19.22 -1.42
CA GLU A 18 -10.15 -18.12 -2.16
C GLU A 18 -9.94 -16.94 -1.21
N LEU A 19 -8.74 -16.39 -1.18
CA LEU A 19 -8.47 -15.17 -0.42
C LEU A 19 -8.87 -13.95 -1.25
N PRO A 20 -9.38 -12.87 -0.62
CA PRO A 20 -9.62 -11.62 -1.32
C PRO A 20 -8.29 -11.08 -1.88
N VAL A 21 -8.34 -10.53 -3.10
CA VAL A 21 -7.19 -9.87 -3.73
C VAL A 21 -6.77 -8.68 -2.84
N PRO A 22 -5.52 -8.65 -2.34
CA PRO A 22 -5.04 -7.52 -1.54
C PRO A 22 -4.92 -6.25 -2.37
N GLY A 23 -5.28 -5.12 -1.76
CA GLY A 23 -5.10 -3.79 -2.34
C GLY A 23 -4.51 -2.82 -1.34
N THR A 24 -3.51 -2.04 -1.76
CA THR A 24 -2.94 -0.93 -0.99
C THR A 24 -3.19 0.38 -1.73
N PHE A 25 -3.82 1.35 -1.06
CA PHE A 25 -4.16 2.64 -1.63
C PHE A 25 -3.66 3.78 -0.73
N LEU A 26 -3.02 4.77 -1.34
CA LEU A 26 -2.75 6.05 -0.69
C LEU A 26 -3.78 7.06 -1.16
N ILE A 27 -4.60 7.58 -0.25
CA ILE A 27 -5.71 8.49 -0.56
C ILE A 27 -5.44 9.83 0.13
N ASN A 28 -5.50 10.93 -0.63
CA ASN A 28 -5.34 12.25 -0.03
C ASN A 28 -6.66 12.77 0.58
N PRO A 29 -6.65 13.88 1.34
CA PRO A 29 -7.86 14.42 1.97
C PRO A 29 -8.97 14.86 0.99
N LYS A 30 -8.65 15.05 -0.30
CA LYS A 30 -9.63 15.34 -1.36
C LYS A 30 -10.27 14.07 -1.94
N GLY A 31 -9.96 12.89 -1.38
CA GLY A 31 -10.43 11.59 -1.88
C GLY A 31 -9.73 11.12 -3.16
N THR A 32 -8.62 11.72 -3.56
CA THR A 32 -7.86 11.31 -4.75
C THR A 32 -6.87 10.20 -4.40
N ILE A 33 -6.90 9.10 -5.16
CA ILE A 33 -5.89 8.03 -5.07
C ILE A 33 -4.56 8.56 -5.65
N ARG A 34 -3.50 8.51 -4.84
CA ARG A 34 -2.13 8.92 -5.19
C ARG A 34 -1.17 7.76 -5.39
N LEU A 35 -1.55 6.57 -4.92
CA LEU A 35 -0.86 5.30 -5.13
C LEU A 35 -1.91 4.18 -5.09
N ALA A 36 -1.79 3.22 -5.99
CA ALA A 36 -2.56 1.98 -5.97
C ALA A 36 -1.63 0.81 -6.28
N HIS A 37 -1.70 -0.23 -5.47
CA HIS A 37 -1.04 -1.50 -5.70
C HIS A 37 -2.05 -2.62 -5.46
N VAL A 38 -2.25 -3.47 -6.47
CA VAL A 38 -3.18 -4.61 -6.45
C VAL A 38 -2.44 -5.78 -7.08
N ASP A 39 -2.35 -6.90 -6.37
CA ASP A 39 -1.73 -8.13 -6.86
C ASP A 39 -2.63 -9.32 -6.55
N VAL A 40 -2.86 -10.18 -7.54
CA VAL A 40 -3.67 -11.40 -7.40
C VAL A 40 -2.98 -12.45 -6.53
N ASP A 41 -1.65 -12.40 -6.44
CA ASP A 41 -0.87 -13.18 -5.50
C ASP A 41 -1.00 -12.55 -4.10
N TYR A 42 -1.86 -13.12 -3.27
CA TYR A 42 -2.16 -12.62 -1.92
C TYR A 42 -0.94 -12.59 -0.97
N THR A 43 0.16 -13.28 -1.34
CA THR A 43 1.41 -13.27 -0.58
C THR A 43 2.27 -12.04 -0.86
N ARG A 44 1.97 -11.31 -1.94
CA ARG A 44 2.67 -10.08 -2.32
C ARG A 44 1.93 -8.87 -1.78
N ARG A 45 2.70 -7.98 -1.16
CA ARG A 45 2.23 -6.69 -0.65
C ARG A 45 3.18 -5.62 -1.15
N LEU A 46 2.67 -4.40 -1.25
CA LEU A 46 3.51 -3.25 -1.49
C LEU A 46 4.52 -3.10 -0.33
N ASP A 47 5.78 -2.80 -0.67
CA ASP A 47 6.81 -2.52 0.33
C ASP A 47 6.45 -1.26 1.13
N PRO A 48 6.55 -1.27 2.48
CA PRO A 48 6.34 -0.07 3.29
C PRO A 48 7.19 1.15 2.86
N ASP A 49 8.42 0.94 2.40
CA ASP A 49 9.30 2.03 1.96
C ASP A 49 8.76 2.73 0.72
N ASP A 50 8.11 1.99 -0.20
CA ASP A 50 7.44 2.56 -1.37
C ASP A 50 6.26 3.45 -0.96
N VAL A 51 5.53 3.07 0.09
CA VAL A 51 4.43 3.89 0.65
C VAL A 51 4.97 5.20 1.21
N ILE A 52 6.07 5.14 1.98
CA ILE A 52 6.71 6.33 2.56
C ILE A 52 7.27 7.24 1.46
N ALA A 53 7.90 6.68 0.44
CA ALA A 53 8.39 7.45 -0.71
C ALA A 53 7.25 8.15 -1.46
N ALA A 54 6.13 7.46 -1.70
CA ALA A 54 4.94 8.06 -2.31
C ALA A 54 4.36 9.20 -1.44
N LEU A 55 4.31 9.02 -0.12
CA LEU A 55 3.89 10.05 0.83
C LEU A 55 4.75 11.31 0.77
N LYS A 56 6.08 11.16 0.74
CA LYS A 56 7.02 12.30 0.62
C LYS A 56 6.81 13.09 -0.67
N LYS A 57 6.57 12.39 -1.79
CA LYS A 57 6.25 13.00 -3.09
C LYS A 57 4.93 13.78 -3.04
N VAL A 58 3.89 13.20 -2.44
CA VAL A 58 2.58 13.86 -2.27
C VAL A 58 2.68 15.11 -1.39
N ASN A 59 3.54 15.07 -0.38
CA ASN A 59 3.77 16.19 0.55
C ASN A 59 4.78 17.23 0.04
N GLY A 60 5.31 17.08 -1.19
CA GLY A 60 6.23 18.04 -1.80
C GLY A 60 7.62 18.12 -1.15
N VAL A 61 8.01 17.14 -0.32
CA VAL A 61 9.25 17.21 0.48
C VAL A 61 10.51 16.99 -0.39
N GLU A 62 10.35 16.57 -1.64
CA GLU A 62 11.44 16.20 -2.54
C GLU A 62 12.06 17.39 -3.34
N ALA A 63 11.48 18.60 -3.31
CA ALA A 63 11.92 19.73 -4.15
C ALA A 63 12.41 20.98 -3.39
N GLY A 64 12.51 20.96 -2.06
CA GLY A 64 12.78 22.15 -1.25
C GLY A 64 14.19 22.26 -0.64
N ARG A 65 15.14 21.37 -0.97
CA ARG A 65 16.46 21.31 -0.29
C ARG A 65 17.68 21.37 -1.22
N MET A 66 17.56 21.94 -2.42
CA MET A 66 18.68 21.99 -3.38
C MET A 66 19.11 23.40 -3.82
N ASN A 67 18.74 24.45 -3.08
CA ASN A 67 19.12 25.81 -3.44
C ASN A 67 19.31 26.68 -2.19
N ASP A 68 20.45 26.51 -1.52
CA ASP A 68 20.99 27.51 -0.57
C ASP A 68 22.53 27.62 -0.60
N GLU A 69 23.18 27.21 -1.69
CA GLU A 69 24.63 27.43 -1.85
C GLU A 69 24.93 27.96 -3.24
N THR A 70 24.84 29.29 -3.40
CA THR A 70 25.84 30.17 -4.03
C THR A 70 25.17 31.52 -4.33
N GLY A 71 25.59 32.56 -3.62
CA GLY A 71 25.13 33.94 -3.87
C GLY A 71 25.66 34.91 -2.84
N LYS A 72 26.99 34.93 -2.66
CA LYS A 72 27.68 36.17 -2.28
C LYS A 72 27.85 37.04 -3.51
#